data_AF-A0A453FDE0-F1
#
_entry.id   AF-A0A453FDE0-F1
#
_cell.length_a   1.000
_cell.length_b   1.000
_cell.length_c   1.000
_cell.angle_alpha   90.00
_cell.angle_beta   90.00
_cell.angle_gamma   90.00
#
_symmetry.space_group_name_H-M   'P 1'
#
loop_
_entity.id
_entity.type
_entity.pdbx_description
1 polymer ?
#
loop_
_entity_poly.entity_id
_entity_poly.type
_entity_poly.pdbx_seq_one_letter_code
_entity_poly.pdbx_strand_id
1 'polypeptide(L)'
;MCAITLAGLIGTYLNVLALSLLFLLFASWLAYVTFEDTPQGKTIFTSYGVTLYQMFVLFTTSNNPDVWVPAYKISRWYSLFFIVYVLLGVYFLTNLILAVIYDSFKEQFAKQLVQVDSIRKNILQKAFDLIDTNNRGYLDREQCISLLNELNKYRSLPKTSREDFELIFAELDRSGDFKVTSEEFADLCNTIAIKFQKEPPPSYLEKFPFYHSPLCGRLKSFVRSRVFEYIIVFVLLINLVAVIIETTLDIENSSSQETWQEVEFFLGWIYVAEMALKIFSLGFGAYWMEGQNKFDFVLTWTIFIGETLTFAFPSKLPFLSN
;
A
#
# COMPACT_ATOMS: atom_id res chain seq x y z
N MET A 1 4.72 14.64 7.19
CA MET A 1 4.28 14.89 5.79
C MET A 1 2.78 14.68 5.62
N CYS A 2 2.19 13.55 6.03
CA CYS A 2 0.72 13.33 5.97
C CYS A 2 -0.12 14.33 6.79
N ALA A 3 0.38 14.80 7.93
CA ALA A 3 -0.35 15.78 8.75
C ALA A 3 -0.51 17.15 8.05
N ILE A 4 0.46 17.53 7.21
CA ILE A 4 0.46 18.83 6.50
C ILE A 4 -0.53 18.79 5.33
N THR A 5 -0.64 17.66 4.63
CA THR A 5 -1.66 17.52 3.59
C THR A 5 -3.07 17.46 4.15
N LEU A 6 -3.27 16.78 5.28
CA LEU A 6 -4.56 16.77 5.95
C LEU A 6 -4.96 18.17 6.44
N ALA A 7 -4.01 18.95 6.95
CA ALA A 7 -4.24 20.34 7.33
C ALA A 7 -4.60 21.24 6.13
N GLY A 8 -3.99 21.01 4.97
CA GLY A 8 -4.33 21.74 3.74
C GLY A 8 -5.74 21.42 3.19
N LEU A 9 -6.25 20.22 3.46
CA LEU A 9 -7.58 19.76 3.05
C LEU A 9 -8.70 20.31 3.95
N ILE A 10 -8.38 20.67 5.20
CA ILE A 10 -9.39 20.94 6.22
C ILE A 10 -10.24 22.18 5.90
N GLY A 11 -9.64 23.21 5.29
CA GLY A 11 -10.36 24.44 4.95
C GLY A 11 -11.47 24.20 3.92
N THR A 12 -11.16 23.51 2.82
CA THR A 12 -12.15 23.16 1.79
C THR A 12 -13.20 22.18 2.33
N TYR A 13 -12.77 21.23 3.18
CA TYR A 13 -13.67 20.29 3.82
C TYR A 13 -14.69 20.98 4.74
N LEU A 14 -14.24 21.96 5.54
CA LEU A 14 -15.13 22.72 6.43
C LEU A 14 -16.20 23.49 5.66
N ASN A 15 -15.88 24.07 4.50
CA ASN A 15 -16.86 24.77 3.66
C ASN A 15 -17.95 23.84 3.13
N VAL A 16 -17.54 22.66 2.66
CA VAL A 16 -18.45 21.63 2.15
C VAL A 16 -19.29 21.02 3.26
N LEU A 17 -18.70 20.83 4.44
CA LEU A 17 -19.41 20.38 5.64
C LEU A 17 -20.44 21.42 6.09
N ALA A 18 -20.10 22.72 6.04
CA ALA A 18 -21.04 23.79 6.35
C ALA A 18 -22.24 23.80 5.39
N LEU A 19 -22.02 23.61 4.09
CA LEU A 19 -23.10 23.47 3.11
C LEU A 19 -23.98 22.25 3.40
N SER A 20 -23.36 21.11 3.74
CA SER A 20 -24.07 19.87 4.07
C SER A 20 -24.90 20.02 5.35
N LEU A 21 -24.34 20.70 6.36
CA LEU A 21 -25.02 21.01 7.62
C LEU A 21 -26.20 21.95 7.38
N LEU A 22 -26.04 22.96 6.52
CA LEU A 22 -27.13 23.86 6.13
C LEU A 22 -28.27 23.10 5.44
N PHE A 23 -27.95 22.20 4.51
CA PHE A 23 -28.94 21.33 3.88
C PHE A 23 -29.68 20.47 4.91
N LEU A 24 -28.95 19.84 5.82
CA LEU A 24 -29.54 18.99 6.86
C LEU A 24 -30.46 19.78 7.78
N LEU A 25 -30.03 20.95 8.25
CA LEU A 25 -30.86 21.83 9.10
C LEU A 25 -32.14 22.23 8.37
N PHE A 26 -32.04 22.71 7.13
CA PHE A 26 -33.19 23.13 6.34
C PHE A 26 -34.15 21.97 6.03
N ALA A 27 -33.63 20.83 5.58
CA ALA A 27 -34.44 19.66 5.26
C ALA A 27 -35.12 19.08 6.50
N SER A 28 -34.45 19.12 7.65
CA SER A 28 -35.00 18.66 8.93
C SER A 28 -36.09 19.59 9.45
N TRP A 29 -35.94 20.90 9.25
CA TRP A 29 -36.98 21.87 9.58
C TRP A 29 -38.21 21.66 8.69
N LEU A 30 -37.99 21.51 7.38
CA LEU A 30 -39.06 21.25 6.42
C LEU A 30 -39.79 19.94 6.74
N ALA A 31 -39.05 18.87 7.08
CA ALA A 31 -39.63 17.60 7.51
C ALA A 31 -40.46 17.77 8.80
N TYR A 32 -39.92 18.46 9.80
CA TYR A 32 -40.60 18.68 11.07
C TYR A 32 -41.95 19.37 10.87
N VAL A 33 -41.98 20.47 10.12
CA VAL A 33 -43.22 21.22 9.83
C VAL A 33 -44.19 20.41 8.96
N THR A 34 -43.68 19.66 7.97
CA THR A 34 -44.55 18.87 7.06
C THR A 34 -45.23 17.70 7.77
N PHE A 35 -44.57 17.11 8.76
CA PHE A 35 -45.05 15.91 9.45
C PHE A 35 -45.59 16.17 10.87
N GLU A 36 -45.65 17.42 11.34
CA GLU A 36 -46.08 17.80 12.69
C GLU A 36 -47.45 17.20 13.06
N ASP A 37 -48.45 17.37 12.19
CA ASP A 37 -49.82 16.89 12.42
C ASP A 37 -50.03 15.41 12.10
N THR A 38 -49.00 14.71 11.61
CA THR A 38 -49.10 13.30 11.23
C THR A 38 -48.75 12.37 12.42
N PRO A 39 -49.25 11.12 12.43
CA PRO A 39 -48.80 10.09 13.38
C PRO A 39 -47.28 9.96 13.49
N GLN A 40 -46.53 10.25 12.43
CA GLN A 40 -45.07 10.26 12.44
C GLN A 40 -44.48 11.43 13.22
N GLY A 41 -45.09 12.61 13.15
CA GLY A 41 -44.79 13.74 14.02
C GLY A 41 -44.79 13.33 15.49
N LYS A 42 -45.74 12.46 15.85
CA LYS A 42 -45.94 12.00 17.22
C LYS A 42 -45.02 10.84 17.64
N THR A 43 -44.52 10.03 16.71
CA THR A 43 -43.69 8.85 17.04
C THR A 43 -42.21 8.97 16.68
N ILE A 44 -41.88 9.65 15.57
CA ILE A 44 -40.51 9.69 15.00
C ILE A 44 -39.97 11.13 14.98
N PHE A 45 -40.82 12.13 14.70
CA PHE A 45 -40.44 13.55 14.59
C PHE A 45 -40.95 14.38 15.78
N THR A 46 -40.75 13.88 16.99
CA THR A 46 -41.31 14.44 18.24
C THR A 46 -40.80 15.85 18.57
N SER A 47 -39.58 16.16 18.15
CA SER A 47 -38.97 17.49 18.28
C SER A 47 -38.05 17.76 17.10
N TYR A 48 -37.70 19.02 16.87
CA TYR A 48 -36.75 19.39 15.83
C TYR A 48 -35.40 18.65 15.98
N GLY A 49 -34.87 18.52 17.20
CA GLY A 49 -33.61 17.82 17.44
C GLY A 49 -33.66 16.33 17.09
N VAL A 50 -34.76 15.64 17.44
CA VAL A 50 -34.97 14.24 17.06
C VAL A 50 -35.15 14.10 15.54
N THR A 51 -35.88 15.05 14.92
CA THR A 51 -36.05 15.08 13.46
C THR A 51 -34.72 15.27 12.74
N LEU A 52 -33.86 16.16 13.23
CA LEU A 52 -32.52 16.37 12.69
C LEU A 52 -31.67 15.11 12.78
N TYR A 53 -31.73 14.39 13.90
CA TYR A 53 -31.04 13.11 14.03
C TYR A 53 -31.58 12.07 13.02
N GLN A 54 -32.89 11.92 12.91
CA GLN A 54 -33.51 10.95 12.00
C GLN A 54 -33.22 11.26 10.52
N MET A 55 -33.20 12.55 10.14
CA MET A 55 -32.83 13.00 8.81
C MET A 55 -31.33 12.81 8.55
N PHE A 56 -30.47 13.06 9.54
CA PHE A 56 -29.04 12.77 9.44
C PHE A 56 -28.76 11.27 9.21
N VAL A 57 -29.47 10.38 9.93
CA VAL A 57 -29.38 8.93 9.70
C VAL A 57 -29.96 8.53 8.34
N LEU A 58 -30.96 9.26 7.83
CA LEU A 58 -31.49 9.07 6.48
C LEU A 58 -30.53 9.58 5.40
N PHE A 59 -29.75 10.63 5.67
CA PHE A 59 -28.70 11.12 4.78
C PHE A 59 -27.62 10.06 4.53
N THR A 60 -27.36 9.18 5.52
CA THR A 60 -26.48 8.02 5.36
C THR A 60 -27.21 6.78 4.86
N THR A 61 -28.50 6.88 4.56
CA THR A 61 -29.41 5.80 4.10
C THR A 61 -29.56 4.62 5.07
N SER A 62 -29.12 4.77 6.32
CA SER A 62 -29.09 3.68 7.30
C SER A 62 -30.47 3.29 7.83
N ASN A 63 -31.39 4.25 7.94
CA ASN A 63 -32.77 4.03 8.40
C ASN A 63 -33.81 4.03 7.25
N ASN A 64 -33.38 3.85 6.00
CA ASN A 64 -34.26 3.70 4.85
C ASN A 64 -34.64 2.21 4.68
N PRO A 65 -35.93 1.82 4.63
CA PRO A 65 -37.14 2.65 4.55
C PRO A 65 -37.80 3.01 5.90
N ASP A 66 -37.34 2.44 7.01
CA ASP A 66 -38.03 2.44 8.31
C ASP A 66 -38.49 3.82 8.81
N VAL A 67 -37.70 4.87 8.56
CA VAL A 67 -38.01 6.24 9.02
C VAL A 67 -39.27 6.84 8.40
N TRP A 68 -39.63 6.42 7.18
CA TRP A 68 -40.77 6.97 6.43
C TRP A 68 -41.90 5.98 6.16
N VAL A 69 -41.74 4.70 6.54
CA VAL A 69 -42.81 3.69 6.44
C VAL A 69 -44.12 4.15 7.11
N PRO A 70 -44.14 4.78 8.30
CA PRO A 70 -45.40 5.20 8.89
C PRO A 70 -46.10 6.36 8.11
N ALA A 71 -45.34 7.22 7.40
CA ALA A 71 -45.89 8.25 6.47
C ALA A 71 -46.64 7.57 5.36
N TYR A 72 -45.92 6.62 4.77
CA TYR A 72 -46.32 5.98 3.55
C TYR A 72 -47.60 5.17 3.76
N LYS A 73 -47.77 4.58 4.95
CA LYS A 73 -49.00 3.89 5.37
C LYS A 73 -50.21 4.83 5.45
N ILE A 74 -50.02 6.12 5.74
CA ILE A 74 -51.11 7.11 5.79
C ILE A 74 -51.42 7.65 4.40
N SER A 75 -50.40 8.08 3.67
CA SER A 75 -50.54 8.58 2.31
C SER A 75 -49.28 8.29 1.50
N ARG A 76 -49.49 7.72 0.30
CA ARG A 76 -48.42 7.45 -0.66
C ARG A 76 -47.71 8.72 -1.15
N TRP A 77 -48.36 9.88 -1.06
CA TRP A 77 -47.75 11.15 -1.48
C TRP A 77 -46.60 11.59 -0.59
N TYR A 78 -46.58 11.17 0.68
CA TYR A 78 -45.50 11.52 1.60
C TYR A 78 -44.17 10.87 1.24
N SER A 79 -44.13 9.75 0.50
CA SER A 79 -42.85 9.19 0.03
C SER A 79 -42.13 10.10 -0.96
N LEU A 80 -42.85 10.99 -1.65
CA LEU A 80 -42.25 11.93 -2.60
C LEU A 80 -41.23 12.85 -1.90
N PHE A 81 -41.55 13.30 -0.68
CA PHE A 81 -40.62 14.09 0.13
C PHE A 81 -39.30 13.33 0.37
N PHE A 82 -39.39 12.07 0.82
CA PHE A 82 -38.22 11.25 1.13
C PHE A 82 -37.43 10.85 -0.12
N ILE A 83 -38.11 10.59 -1.24
CA ILE A 83 -37.45 10.31 -2.52
C ILE A 83 -36.66 11.52 -3.00
N VAL A 84 -37.25 12.72 -2.96
CA VAL A 84 -36.56 13.96 -3.34
C VAL A 84 -35.41 14.26 -2.38
N TYR A 85 -35.61 14.05 -1.07
CA TYR A 85 -34.57 14.20 -0.06
C TYR A 85 -33.39 13.27 -0.30
N VAL A 86 -33.63 11.98 -0.56
CA VAL A 86 -32.56 11.01 -0.86
C VAL A 86 -31.88 11.35 -2.18
N LEU A 87 -32.63 11.77 -3.20
CA LEU A 87 -32.08 12.17 -4.50
C LEU A 87 -31.12 13.36 -4.35
N LEU A 88 -31.54 14.43 -3.67
CA LEU A 88 -30.73 15.62 -3.48
C LEU A 88 -29.63 15.44 -2.43
N GLY A 89 -29.94 14.79 -1.31
CA GLY A 89 -29.01 14.59 -0.21
C GLY A 89 -27.94 13.56 -0.55
N VAL A 90 -28.35 12.35 -0.90
CA VAL A 90 -27.42 11.26 -1.15
C VAL A 90 -26.76 11.45 -2.51
N TYR A 91 -27.51 11.43 -3.61
CA TYR A 91 -26.89 11.40 -4.93
C TYR A 91 -26.27 12.73 -5.35
N PHE A 92 -26.83 13.87 -4.97
CA PHE A 92 -26.26 15.16 -5.36
C PHE A 92 -25.23 15.65 -4.33
N LEU A 93 -25.62 15.83 -3.06
CA LEU A 93 -24.71 16.38 -2.06
C LEU A 93 -23.55 15.45 -1.72
N THR A 94 -23.73 14.15 -1.46
CA THR A 94 -22.57 13.30 -1.13
C THR A 94 -21.56 13.19 -2.27
N ASN A 95 -22.02 13.14 -3.52
CA ASN A 95 -21.13 13.14 -4.68
C ASN A 95 -20.43 14.50 -4.88
N LEU A 96 -21.11 15.62 -4.59
CA LEU A 96 -20.48 16.94 -4.56
C LEU A 96 -19.40 17.02 -3.48
N ILE A 97 -19.68 16.50 -2.28
CA ILE A 97 -18.71 16.43 -1.17
C ILE A 97 -17.48 15.65 -1.63
N LEU A 98 -17.69 14.45 -2.21
CA LEU A 98 -16.62 13.61 -2.73
C LEU A 98 -15.78 14.34 -3.80
N ALA A 99 -16.43 15.01 -4.75
CA ALA A 99 -15.76 15.75 -5.82
C ALA A 99 -14.86 16.87 -5.25
N VAL A 100 -15.37 17.69 -4.33
CA VAL A 100 -14.58 18.78 -3.74
C VAL A 100 -13.42 18.26 -2.90
N ILE A 101 -13.63 17.18 -2.14
CA ILE A 101 -12.55 16.53 -1.38
C ILE A 101 -11.48 15.97 -2.33
N TYR A 102 -11.90 15.35 -3.43
CA TYR A 102 -11.00 14.77 -4.42
C TYR A 102 -10.13 15.84 -5.10
N ASP A 103 -10.74 16.95 -5.54
CA ASP A 103 -10.00 18.04 -6.18
C ASP A 103 -9.00 18.68 -5.22
N SER A 104 -9.41 18.94 -3.97
CA SER A 104 -8.51 19.45 -2.93
C SER A 104 -7.38 18.46 -2.63
N PHE A 105 -7.68 17.16 -2.55
CA PHE A 105 -6.69 16.10 -2.34
C PHE A 105 -5.68 16.06 -3.47
N LYS A 106 -6.15 16.14 -4.72
CA LYS A 106 -5.30 16.14 -5.91
C LYS A 106 -4.35 17.34 -5.91
N GLU A 107 -4.82 18.52 -5.53
CA GLU A 107 -3.96 19.71 -5.44
C GLU A 107 -2.88 19.55 -4.35
N GLN A 108 -3.25 19.05 -3.18
CA GLN A 108 -2.31 18.81 -2.07
C GLN A 108 -1.30 17.70 -2.41
N PHE A 109 -1.76 16.65 -3.08
CA PHE A 109 -0.89 15.58 -3.57
C PHE A 109 0.11 16.11 -4.61
N ALA A 110 -0.33 16.95 -5.56
CA ALA A 110 0.56 17.60 -6.52
C ALA A 110 1.64 18.46 -5.82
N LYS A 111 1.27 19.23 -4.78
CA LYS A 111 2.23 20.00 -3.98
C LYS A 111 3.26 19.09 -3.28
N GLN A 112 2.82 17.96 -2.72
CA GLN A 112 3.75 16.98 -2.14
C GLN A 112 4.70 16.40 -3.17
N LEU A 113 4.22 16.05 -4.36
CA LEU A 113 5.07 15.55 -5.44
C LEU A 113 6.15 16.55 -5.83
N VAL A 114 5.80 17.84 -5.94
CA VAL A 114 6.77 18.92 -6.22
C VAL A 114 7.79 19.05 -5.07
N GLN A 115 7.36 18.95 -3.81
CA GLN A 115 8.29 18.98 -2.67
C GLN A 115 9.26 17.81 -2.69
N VAL A 116 8.78 16.59 -2.93
CA VAL A 116 9.62 15.39 -3.05
C VAL A 116 10.61 15.53 -4.20
N ASP A 117 10.17 16.06 -5.35
CA ASP A 117 11.05 16.35 -6.49
C ASP A 117 12.11 17.41 -6.14
N SER A 118 11.74 18.48 -5.43
CA SER A 118 12.68 19.52 -4.98
C SER A 118 13.74 18.99 -4.00
N ILE A 119 13.34 18.09 -3.08
CA ILE A 119 14.26 17.43 -2.15
C ILE A 119 15.21 16.52 -2.93
N ARG A 120 14.69 15.74 -3.88
CA ARG A 120 15.50 14.90 -4.77
C ARG A 120 16.52 15.74 -5.55
N LYS A 121 16.09 16.82 -6.19
CA LYS A 121 16.96 17.75 -6.92
C LYS A 121 18.03 18.36 -6.02
N ASN A 122 17.68 18.76 -4.80
CA ASN A 122 18.65 19.29 -3.82
C ASN A 122 19.69 18.23 -3.41
N ILE A 123 19.29 16.98 -3.21
CA ILE A 123 20.24 15.88 -2.91
C ILE A 123 21.17 15.63 -4.10
N LEU A 124 20.63 15.61 -5.33
CA LEU A 124 21.43 15.43 -6.54
C LEU A 124 22.38 16.62 -6.77
N GLN A 125 21.94 17.85 -6.51
CA GLN A 125 22.78 19.04 -6.56
C GLN A 125 23.92 18.94 -5.55
N LYS A 126 23.64 18.58 -4.30
CA LYS A 126 24.69 18.37 -3.30
C LYS A 126 25.66 17.26 -3.70
N ALA A 127 25.18 16.19 -4.34
CA ALA A 127 26.04 15.15 -4.86
C ALA A 127 26.91 15.66 -6.02
N PHE A 128 26.35 16.47 -6.92
CA PHE A 128 27.06 17.13 -8.01
C PHE A 128 28.17 18.05 -7.48
N ASP A 129 27.85 18.90 -6.50
CA ASP A 129 28.80 19.83 -5.88
C ASP A 129 29.96 19.10 -5.18
N LEU A 130 29.73 17.88 -4.67
CA LEU A 130 30.79 17.03 -4.09
C LEU A 130 31.71 16.40 -5.15
N ILE A 131 31.23 16.22 -6.38
CA ILE A 131 32.00 15.63 -7.48
C ILE A 131 32.75 16.72 -8.26
N ASP A 132 32.16 17.91 -8.40
CA ASP A 132 32.82 19.07 -9.00
C ASP A 132 33.85 19.68 -8.03
N THR A 133 34.99 19.00 -7.90
CA THR A 133 36.14 19.45 -7.10
C THR A 133 36.66 20.84 -7.50
N ASN A 134 36.33 21.30 -8.70
CA ASN A 134 36.87 22.54 -9.26
C ASN A 134 35.86 23.71 -9.19
N ASN A 135 34.64 23.49 -8.69
CA ASN A 135 33.54 24.48 -8.69
C ASN A 135 33.36 25.19 -10.04
N ARG A 136 33.51 24.44 -11.14
CA ARG A 136 33.37 24.97 -12.50
C ARG A 136 31.90 25.04 -12.94
N GLY A 137 31.00 24.40 -12.20
CA GLY A 137 29.58 24.28 -12.54
C GLY A 137 29.29 23.22 -13.59
N TYR A 138 30.27 22.38 -13.92
CA TYR A 138 30.16 21.28 -14.87
C TYR A 138 31.13 20.15 -14.51
N LEU A 139 30.76 18.92 -14.88
CA LEU A 139 31.62 17.75 -14.71
C LEU A 139 32.41 17.46 -15.97
N ASP A 140 33.71 17.29 -15.80
CA ASP A 140 34.61 16.84 -16.86
C ASP A 140 34.41 15.33 -17.12
N ARG A 141 34.72 14.90 -18.34
CA ARG A 141 34.64 13.48 -18.76
C ARG A 141 35.26 12.51 -17.76
N GLU A 142 36.46 12.81 -17.26
CA GLU A 142 37.19 11.96 -16.30
C GLU A 142 36.46 11.84 -14.96
N GLN A 143 35.83 12.92 -14.48
CA GLN A 143 35.05 12.92 -13.24
C GLN A 143 33.79 12.06 -13.39
N CYS A 144 33.09 12.17 -14.53
CA CYS A 144 31.93 11.34 -14.83
C CYS A 144 32.28 9.84 -14.95
N ILE A 145 33.42 9.51 -15.56
CA ILE A 145 33.91 8.12 -15.64
C ILE A 145 34.22 7.59 -14.23
N SER A 146 34.91 8.39 -13.39
CA SER A 146 35.20 8.02 -12.01
C SER A 146 33.93 7.76 -11.20
N LEU A 147 32.93 8.62 -11.34
CA LEU A 147 31.64 8.43 -10.69
C LEU A 147 30.97 7.14 -11.14
N LEU A 148 30.90 6.88 -12.44
CA LEU A 148 30.21 5.69 -12.97
C LEU A 148 30.94 4.41 -12.58
N ASN A 149 32.26 4.42 -12.50
CA ASN A 149 33.04 3.31 -11.93
C ASN A 149 32.70 3.06 -10.46
N GLU A 150 32.52 4.12 -9.67
CA GLU A 150 32.12 3.99 -8.26
C GLU A 150 30.66 3.53 -8.13
N LEU A 151 29.75 4.03 -8.97
CA LEU A 151 28.37 3.58 -9.04
C LEU A 151 28.24 2.11 -9.47
N ASN A 152 29.16 1.63 -10.31
CA ASN A 152 29.22 0.24 -10.73
C ASN A 152 29.50 -0.74 -9.57
N LYS A 153 29.96 -0.24 -8.41
CA LYS A 153 30.08 -1.05 -7.18
C LYS A 153 28.75 -1.29 -6.46
N TYR A 154 27.75 -0.45 -6.73
CA TYR A 154 26.45 -0.47 -6.04
C TYR A 154 25.28 -0.76 -6.99
N ARG A 155 25.48 -0.65 -8.29
CA ARG A 155 24.51 -0.96 -9.35
C ARG A 155 25.21 -1.71 -10.47
N SER A 156 24.51 -2.66 -11.08
CA SER A 156 24.99 -3.46 -12.20
C SER A 156 24.94 -2.66 -13.49
N LEU A 157 25.78 -1.64 -13.59
CA LEU A 157 25.97 -0.94 -14.85
C LEU A 157 26.65 -1.90 -15.84
N PRO A 158 26.27 -1.92 -17.13
CA PRO A 158 26.99 -2.67 -18.12
C PRO A 158 28.46 -2.29 -18.00
N LYS A 159 29.36 -3.29 -17.98
CA LYS A 159 30.79 -3.05 -18.16
C LYS A 159 31.02 -2.69 -19.62
N THR A 160 30.49 -1.54 -20.02
CA THR A 160 30.63 -0.98 -21.35
C THR A 160 32.09 -0.61 -21.55
N SER A 161 32.60 -0.84 -22.76
CA SER A 161 33.93 -0.38 -23.12
C SER A 161 34.01 1.15 -22.97
N ARG A 162 35.23 1.72 -22.88
CA ARG A 162 35.38 3.19 -22.85
C ARG A 162 34.74 3.87 -24.07
N GLU A 163 34.58 3.16 -25.18
CA GLU A 163 34.01 3.64 -26.44
C GLU A 163 32.47 3.69 -26.39
N ASP A 164 31.83 2.67 -25.82
CA ASP A 164 30.37 2.69 -25.62
C ASP A 164 29.95 3.76 -24.60
N PHE A 165 30.84 4.08 -23.65
CA PHE A 165 30.65 5.18 -22.72
C PHE A 165 30.66 6.53 -23.43
N GLU A 166 31.49 6.72 -24.46
CA GLU A 166 31.50 7.96 -25.25
C GLU A 166 30.16 8.18 -25.94
N LEU A 167 29.51 7.11 -26.42
CA LEU A 167 28.20 7.19 -27.03
C LEU A 167 27.11 7.57 -26.02
N ILE A 168 27.16 6.99 -24.82
CA ILE A 168 26.22 7.34 -23.74
C ILE A 168 26.44 8.79 -23.29
N PHE A 169 27.70 9.19 -23.10
CA PHE A 169 28.05 10.55 -22.71
C PHE A 169 27.64 11.57 -23.77
N ALA A 170 27.83 11.27 -25.06
CA ALA A 170 27.41 12.12 -26.18
C ALA A 170 25.88 12.22 -26.34
N GLU A 171 25.12 11.18 -25.98
CA GLU A 171 23.65 11.23 -25.96
C GLU A 171 23.10 12.06 -24.79
N LEU A 172 23.86 12.12 -23.69
CA LEU A 172 23.49 12.83 -22.47
C LEU A 172 23.90 14.30 -22.47
N ASP A 173 25.05 14.61 -23.06
CA ASP A 173 25.50 15.97 -23.33
C ASP A 173 24.68 16.55 -24.50
N ARG A 174 23.51 17.11 -24.17
CA ARG A 174 22.62 17.72 -25.17
C ARG A 174 23.25 18.99 -25.74
N SER A 175 24.20 19.59 -25.01
CA SER A 175 24.87 20.82 -25.41
C SER A 175 26.02 20.58 -26.40
N GLY A 176 26.57 19.37 -26.43
CA GLY A 176 27.68 18.95 -27.29
C GLY A 176 29.01 19.60 -26.93
N ASP A 177 29.18 20.10 -25.70
CA ASP A 177 30.38 20.79 -25.23
C ASP A 177 31.34 19.89 -24.42
N PHE A 178 31.03 18.59 -24.35
CA PHE A 178 31.68 17.55 -23.55
C PHE A 178 31.67 17.82 -22.03
N LYS A 179 30.72 18.62 -21.53
CA LYS A 179 30.58 18.96 -20.12
C LYS A 179 29.17 18.64 -19.65
N VAL A 180 29.07 17.97 -18.49
CA VAL A 180 27.76 17.63 -17.92
C VAL A 180 27.36 18.67 -16.90
N THR A 181 26.26 19.38 -17.17
CA THR A 181 25.64 20.32 -16.23
C THR A 181 24.90 19.59 -15.11
N SER A 182 24.54 20.30 -14.03
CA SER A 182 23.78 19.69 -12.93
C SER A 182 22.41 19.12 -13.36
N GLU A 183 21.75 19.75 -14.34
CA GLU A 183 20.47 19.27 -14.86
C GLU A 183 20.64 17.98 -15.66
N GLU A 184 21.63 17.92 -16.55
CA GLU A 184 21.97 16.70 -17.30
C GLU A 184 22.45 15.58 -16.38
N PHE A 185 23.18 15.92 -15.32
CA PHE A 185 23.58 14.98 -14.27
C PHE A 185 22.38 14.37 -13.54
N ALA A 186 21.36 15.19 -13.22
CA ALA A 186 20.14 14.70 -12.61
C ALA A 186 19.37 13.75 -13.56
N ASP A 187 19.26 14.10 -14.84
CA ASP A 187 18.65 13.27 -15.88
C ASP A 187 19.41 11.94 -16.08
N LEU A 188 20.75 11.96 -16.04
CA LEU A 188 21.59 10.76 -16.05
C LEU A 188 21.24 9.84 -14.89
N CYS A 189 21.24 10.39 -13.67
CA CYS A 189 20.96 9.64 -12.46
C CYS A 189 19.54 9.05 -12.47
N ASN A 190 18.57 9.78 -13.04
CA ASN A 190 17.20 9.31 -13.23
C ASN A 190 17.14 8.13 -14.20
N THR A 191 17.79 8.27 -15.36
CA THR A 191 17.85 7.22 -16.39
C THR A 191 18.52 5.95 -15.86
N ILE A 192 19.63 6.11 -15.13
CA ILE A 192 20.34 5.00 -14.49
C ILE A 192 19.47 4.32 -13.44
N ALA A 193 18.70 5.08 -12.66
CA ALA A 193 17.79 4.51 -11.65
C ALA A 193 16.63 3.72 -12.25
N ILE A 194 16.16 4.10 -13.43
CA ILE A 194 15.05 3.40 -14.11
C ILE A 194 15.58 2.13 -14.81
N LYS A 195 16.73 2.24 -15.49
CA LYS A 195 17.26 1.13 -16.30
C LYS A 195 18.04 0.10 -15.50
N PHE A 196 18.75 0.51 -14.45
CA PHE A 196 19.68 -0.37 -13.72
C PHE A 196 19.23 -0.56 -12.28
N GLN A 197 18.98 -1.83 -11.93
CA GLN A 197 18.58 -2.22 -10.58
C GLN A 197 19.76 -2.09 -9.60
N LYS A 198 19.45 -1.84 -8.32
CA LYS A 198 20.46 -1.83 -7.26
C LYS A 198 21.00 -3.24 -7.06
N GLU A 199 22.31 -3.38 -6.93
CA GLU A 199 22.87 -4.67 -6.55
C GLU A 199 22.55 -4.95 -5.09
N PRO A 200 22.19 -6.20 -4.75
CA PRO A 200 22.05 -6.58 -3.36
C PRO A 200 23.40 -6.47 -2.65
N PRO A 201 23.44 -6.05 -1.38
CA PRO A 201 24.68 -6.05 -0.62
C PRO A 201 25.22 -7.49 -0.53
N PRO A 202 26.56 -7.66 -0.51
CA PRO A 202 27.17 -8.99 -0.46
C PRO A 202 26.68 -9.75 0.77
N SER A 203 26.38 -11.03 0.58
CA SER A 203 25.89 -11.87 1.66
C SER A 203 26.98 -12.04 2.72
N TYR A 204 26.66 -11.84 4.00
CA TYR A 204 27.61 -12.13 5.10
C TYR A 204 28.13 -13.58 5.05
N LEU A 205 27.34 -14.49 4.47
CA LEU A 205 27.65 -15.90 4.28
C LEU A 205 28.69 -16.18 3.18
N GLU A 206 28.95 -15.24 2.25
CA GLU A 206 30.01 -15.37 1.24
C GLU A 206 31.40 -15.39 1.87
N LYS A 207 31.55 -14.92 3.12
CA LYS A 207 32.81 -15.00 3.86
C LYS A 207 33.18 -16.43 4.26
N PHE A 208 32.24 -17.38 4.25
CA PHE A 208 32.51 -18.77 4.65
C PHE A 208 32.89 -19.63 3.44
N PRO A 209 33.97 -20.45 3.53
CA PRO A 209 34.46 -21.28 2.43
C PRO A 209 33.45 -22.35 1.97
N PHE A 210 32.57 -22.81 2.87
CA PHE A 210 31.49 -23.76 2.54
C PHE A 210 30.49 -23.20 1.51
N TYR A 211 30.34 -21.88 1.46
CA TYR A 211 29.40 -21.18 0.59
C TYR A 211 29.79 -21.24 -0.90
N HIS A 212 31.06 -21.56 -1.18
CA HIS A 212 31.64 -21.73 -2.51
C HIS A 212 31.62 -23.19 -3.00
N SER A 213 31.09 -24.12 -2.21
CA SER A 213 31.01 -25.53 -2.60
C SER A 213 30.06 -25.73 -3.79
N PRO A 214 30.30 -26.76 -4.64
CA PRO A 214 29.47 -27.02 -5.82
C PRO A 214 28.02 -27.40 -5.46
N LEU A 215 27.78 -27.96 -4.28
CA LEU A 215 26.44 -28.28 -3.78
C LEU A 215 25.66 -27.00 -3.44
N CYS A 216 26.32 -26.05 -2.78
CA CYS A 216 25.74 -24.75 -2.47
C CYS A 216 25.41 -23.97 -3.74
N GLY A 217 26.26 -24.05 -4.78
CA GLY A 217 25.99 -23.48 -6.09
C GLY A 217 24.76 -24.07 -6.79
N ARG A 218 24.57 -25.39 -6.73
CA ARG A 218 23.37 -26.05 -7.28
C ARG A 218 22.10 -25.65 -6.53
N LEU A 219 22.17 -25.62 -5.20
CA LEU A 219 21.04 -25.21 -4.36
C LEU A 219 20.61 -23.77 -4.65
N LYS A 220 21.58 -22.85 -4.75
CA LYS A 220 21.32 -21.46 -5.14
C LYS A 220 20.64 -21.34 -6.50
N SER A 221 21.16 -22.06 -7.49
CA SER A 221 20.59 -22.08 -8.84
C SER A 221 19.15 -22.61 -8.83
N PHE A 222 18.88 -23.65 -8.04
CA PHE A 222 17.54 -24.20 -7.88
C PHE A 222 16.57 -23.22 -7.22
N VAL A 223 16.95 -22.63 -6.08
CA VAL A 223 16.10 -21.66 -5.35
C VAL A 223 15.84 -20.41 -6.18
N ARG A 224 16.78 -19.99 -7.04
CA ARG A 224 16.62 -18.86 -7.96
C ARG A 224 15.82 -19.23 -9.23
N SER A 225 15.53 -20.50 -9.45
CA SER A 225 14.81 -20.93 -10.64
C SER A 225 13.31 -20.65 -10.50
N ARG A 226 12.64 -20.37 -11.64
CA ARG A 226 11.18 -20.25 -11.69
C ARG A 226 10.46 -21.53 -11.26
N VAL A 227 11.13 -22.68 -11.36
CA VAL A 227 10.56 -23.97 -10.93
C VAL A 227 10.32 -23.96 -9.43
N PHE A 228 11.26 -23.42 -8.64
CA PHE A 228 11.09 -23.29 -7.20
C PHE A 228 9.90 -22.38 -6.86
N GLU A 229 9.77 -21.24 -7.53
CA GLU A 229 8.62 -20.34 -7.36
C GLU A 229 7.29 -21.06 -7.62
N TYR A 230 7.18 -21.83 -8.72
CA TYR A 230 5.97 -22.61 -9.01
C TYR A 230 5.69 -23.68 -7.96
N ILE A 231 6.73 -24.33 -7.40
CA ILE A 231 6.56 -25.31 -6.32
C ILE A 231 5.95 -24.65 -5.09
N ILE A 232 6.46 -23.47 -4.67
CA ILE A 232 5.94 -22.77 -3.50
C ILE A 232 4.49 -22.30 -3.71
N VAL A 233 4.17 -21.78 -4.89
CA VAL A 233 2.78 -21.42 -5.24
C VAL A 233 1.86 -22.65 -5.21
N PHE A 234 2.34 -23.80 -5.67
CA PHE A 234 1.58 -25.04 -5.61
C PHE A 234 1.35 -25.52 -4.17
N VAL A 235 2.37 -25.43 -3.30
CA VAL A 235 2.24 -25.70 -1.86
C VAL A 235 1.23 -24.77 -1.21
N LEU A 236 1.23 -23.47 -1.57
CA LEU A 236 0.26 -22.50 -1.08
C LEU A 236 -1.19 -22.88 -1.46
N LEU A 237 -1.40 -23.36 -2.69
CA LEU A 237 -2.72 -23.83 -3.13
C LEU A 237 -3.17 -25.08 -2.36
N ILE A 238 -2.27 -26.02 -2.11
CA ILE A 238 -2.57 -27.21 -1.29
C ILE A 238 -2.92 -26.78 0.14
N ASN A 239 -2.16 -25.85 0.71
CA ASN A 239 -2.42 -25.33 2.04
C ASN A 239 -3.81 -24.69 2.12
N LEU A 240 -4.18 -23.85 1.14
CA LEU A 240 -5.52 -23.26 1.08
C LEU A 240 -6.62 -24.33 1.09
N VAL A 241 -6.45 -25.42 0.34
CA VAL A 241 -7.41 -26.53 0.34
C VAL A 241 -7.43 -27.25 1.68
N ALA A 242 -6.26 -27.50 2.29
CA ALA A 242 -6.15 -28.13 3.60
C ALA A 242 -6.87 -27.33 4.69
N VAL A 243 -6.67 -26.00 4.74
CA VAL A 243 -7.34 -25.09 5.69
C VAL A 243 -8.86 -25.08 5.48
N ILE A 244 -9.34 -25.07 4.23
CA ILE A 244 -10.77 -25.14 3.95
C ILE A 244 -11.35 -26.48 4.45
N ILE A 245 -10.66 -27.59 4.21
CA ILE A 245 -11.12 -28.91 4.67
C ILE A 245 -11.14 -28.95 6.20
N GLU A 246 -10.08 -28.53 6.86
CA GLU A 246 -9.98 -28.49 8.32
C GLU A 246 -11.11 -27.65 8.93
N THR A 247 -11.32 -26.42 8.47
CA THR A 247 -12.41 -25.56 8.96
C THR A 247 -13.79 -26.16 8.73
N THR A 248 -14.03 -26.84 7.60
CA THR A 248 -15.32 -27.53 7.39
C THR A 248 -15.50 -28.71 8.35
N LEU A 249 -14.43 -29.45 8.63
CA LEU A 249 -14.45 -30.62 9.52
C LEU A 249 -14.58 -30.23 11.01
N ASP A 250 -14.05 -29.07 11.39
CA ASP A 250 -14.22 -28.46 12.71
C ASP A 250 -15.68 -28.04 12.93
N ILE A 251 -16.30 -27.36 11.95
CA ILE A 251 -17.73 -27.00 12.00
C ILE A 251 -18.61 -28.26 12.14
N GLU A 252 -18.24 -29.36 11.46
CA GLU A 252 -18.94 -30.64 11.55
C GLU A 252 -18.62 -31.44 12.84
N ASN A 253 -17.75 -30.93 13.72
CA ASN A 253 -17.27 -31.60 14.95
C ASN A 253 -16.77 -33.02 14.68
N SER A 254 -16.08 -33.22 13.56
CA SER A 254 -15.54 -34.52 13.18
C SER A 254 -14.16 -34.73 13.81
N SER A 255 -13.87 -35.95 14.27
CA SER A 255 -12.54 -36.30 14.82
C SER A 255 -11.41 -36.33 13.77
N SER A 256 -11.74 -36.11 12.49
CA SER A 256 -10.74 -36.06 11.42
C SER A 256 -10.00 -34.72 11.37
N GLN A 257 -10.46 -33.71 12.10
CA GLN A 257 -9.81 -32.41 12.24
C GLN A 257 -8.36 -32.52 12.74
N GLU A 258 -8.11 -33.32 13.79
CA GLU A 258 -6.76 -33.46 14.38
C GLU A 258 -5.72 -33.92 13.33
N THR A 259 -6.12 -34.77 12.39
CA THR A 259 -5.23 -35.23 11.31
C THR A 259 -4.90 -34.14 10.30
N TRP A 260 -5.83 -33.22 10.02
CA TRP A 260 -5.60 -32.10 9.11
C TRP A 260 -4.80 -30.98 9.78
N GLN A 261 -4.92 -30.82 11.10
CA GLN A 261 -4.06 -29.92 11.89
C GLN A 261 -2.59 -30.35 11.86
N GLU A 262 -2.31 -31.66 11.94
CA GLU A 262 -0.93 -32.16 11.76
C GLU A 262 -0.38 -31.86 10.36
N VAL A 263 -1.22 -31.93 9.32
CA VAL A 263 -0.84 -31.59 7.95
C VAL A 263 -0.55 -30.10 7.81
N GLU A 264 -1.35 -29.23 8.42
CA GLU A 264 -1.11 -27.79 8.43
C GLU A 264 0.22 -27.45 9.11
N PHE A 265 0.49 -28.05 10.28
CA PHE A 265 1.76 -27.91 10.99
C PHE A 265 2.95 -28.28 10.10
N PHE A 266 2.84 -29.39 9.36
CA PHE A 266 3.88 -29.80 8.42
C PHE A 266 4.06 -28.81 7.26
N LEU A 267 2.97 -28.25 6.74
CA LEU A 267 3.01 -27.21 5.71
C LEU A 267 3.65 -25.91 6.24
N GLY A 268 3.44 -25.57 7.52
CA GLY A 268 4.12 -24.47 8.21
C GLY A 268 5.65 -24.63 8.18
N TRP A 269 6.16 -25.83 8.48
CA TRP A 269 7.59 -26.13 8.37
C TRP A 269 8.15 -26.02 6.96
N ILE A 270 7.35 -26.31 5.93
CA ILE A 270 7.76 -26.09 4.55
C ILE A 270 8.02 -24.60 4.29
N TYR A 271 7.20 -23.69 4.83
CA TYR A 271 7.43 -22.24 4.70
C TYR A 271 8.66 -21.77 5.48
N VAL A 272 8.90 -22.31 6.67
CA VAL A 272 10.14 -22.02 7.43
C VAL A 272 11.37 -22.48 6.64
N ALA A 273 11.32 -23.68 6.06
CA ALA A 273 12.40 -24.22 5.24
C ALA A 273 12.60 -23.38 3.95
N GLU A 274 11.52 -22.98 3.29
CA GLU A 274 11.51 -22.09 2.13
C GLU A 274 12.21 -20.77 2.44
N MET A 275 11.83 -20.13 3.56
CA MET A 275 12.40 -18.87 4.00
C MET A 275 13.89 -19.03 4.29
N ALA A 276 14.27 -20.08 5.01
CA ALA A 276 15.67 -20.38 5.31
C ALA A 276 16.49 -20.61 4.03
N LEU A 277 15.95 -21.35 3.06
CA LEU A 277 16.59 -21.61 1.77
C LEU A 277 16.74 -20.33 0.94
N LYS A 278 15.73 -19.45 0.91
CA LYS A 278 15.80 -18.14 0.24
C LYS A 278 16.85 -17.22 0.88
N ILE A 279 16.84 -17.10 2.21
CA ILE A 279 17.82 -16.28 2.95
C ILE A 279 19.24 -16.83 2.74
N PHE A 280 19.40 -18.15 2.75
CA PHE A 280 20.69 -18.80 2.49
C PHE A 280 21.16 -18.60 1.05
N SER A 281 20.26 -18.68 0.07
CA SER A 281 20.58 -18.58 -1.36
C SER A 281 20.89 -17.14 -1.80
N LEU A 282 20.04 -16.19 -1.41
CA LEU A 282 20.09 -14.79 -1.86
C LEU A 282 20.89 -13.87 -0.92
N GLY A 283 20.97 -14.24 0.36
CA GLY A 283 21.44 -13.37 1.42
C GLY A 283 20.33 -12.51 2.01
N PHE A 284 20.46 -12.19 3.30
CA PHE A 284 19.46 -11.42 4.02
C PHE A 284 19.21 -10.03 3.40
N GLY A 285 20.27 -9.37 2.90
CA GLY A 285 20.13 -8.04 2.29
C GLY A 285 19.37 -8.05 0.97
N ALA A 286 19.63 -9.03 0.09
CA ALA A 286 18.88 -9.21 -1.15
C ALA A 286 17.42 -9.59 -0.87
N TYR A 287 17.21 -10.51 0.07
CA TYR A 287 15.89 -10.95 0.49
C TYR A 287 15.05 -9.80 1.03
N TRP A 288 15.64 -8.92 1.86
CA TRP A 288 14.97 -7.73 2.41
C TRP A 288 14.88 -6.54 1.43
N MET A 289 15.34 -6.66 0.19
CA MET A 289 15.05 -5.62 -0.81
C MET A 289 13.68 -5.80 -1.44
N GLU A 290 13.23 -7.05 -1.55
CA GLU A 290 11.97 -7.40 -2.22
C GLU A 290 10.78 -7.32 -1.27
N GLY A 291 9.72 -6.64 -1.70
CA GLY A 291 8.52 -6.41 -0.88
C GLY A 291 7.77 -7.71 -0.54
N GLN A 292 7.72 -8.65 -1.48
CA GLN A 292 7.07 -9.95 -1.29
C GLN A 292 7.80 -10.78 -0.24
N ASN A 293 9.12 -10.91 -0.34
CA ASN A 293 9.94 -11.61 0.65
C ASN A 293 9.82 -11.02 2.06
N LYS A 294 9.69 -9.68 2.20
CA LYS A 294 9.43 -9.06 3.51
C LYS A 294 8.11 -9.51 4.11
N PHE A 295 7.06 -9.59 3.28
CA PHE A 295 5.76 -10.06 3.71
C PHE A 295 5.83 -11.53 4.14
N ASP A 296 6.43 -12.38 3.31
CA ASP A 296 6.61 -13.81 3.58
C ASP A 296 7.40 -14.06 4.88
N PHE A 297 8.44 -13.25 5.14
CA PHE A 297 9.21 -13.31 6.37
C PHE A 297 8.36 -13.06 7.61
N VAL A 298 7.59 -11.97 7.61
CA VAL A 298 6.73 -11.59 8.74
C VAL A 298 5.65 -12.64 8.94
N LEU A 299 5.06 -13.15 7.85
CA LEU A 299 4.04 -14.19 7.90
C LEU A 299 4.61 -15.48 8.50
N THR A 300 5.75 -15.96 7.99
CA THR A 300 6.40 -17.20 8.45
C THR A 300 6.80 -17.12 9.91
N TRP A 301 7.35 -15.98 10.37
CA TRP A 301 7.65 -15.77 11.79
C TRP A 301 6.41 -15.72 12.67
N THR A 302 5.32 -15.13 12.18
CA THR A 302 4.05 -15.10 12.92
C THR A 302 3.49 -16.50 13.11
N ILE A 303 3.52 -17.33 12.05
CA ILE A 303 3.11 -18.75 12.12
C ILE A 303 4.00 -19.51 13.10
N PHE A 304 5.33 -19.40 12.95
CA PHE A 304 6.27 -20.11 13.82
C PHE A 304 6.13 -19.75 15.31
N ILE A 305 5.93 -18.47 15.62
CA ILE A 305 5.68 -18.01 16.99
C ILE A 305 4.33 -18.52 17.48
N GLY A 306 3.29 -18.47 16.64
CA GLY A 306 1.97 -19.01 16.94
C GLY A 306 2.03 -20.48 17.34
N GLU A 307 2.67 -21.32 16.52
CA GLU A 307 2.81 -22.74 16.81
C GLU A 307 3.67 -23.04 18.04
N THR A 308 4.77 -22.31 18.21
CA THR A 308 5.61 -22.46 19.41
C THR A 308 4.84 -22.12 20.69
N LEU A 309 3.96 -21.11 20.63
CA LEU A 309 3.08 -20.74 21.75
C LEU A 309 2.00 -21.79 22.01
N THR A 310 1.37 -22.32 20.97
CA THR A 310 0.37 -23.40 21.08
C THR A 310 0.99 -24.65 21.70
N PHE A 311 2.21 -25.00 21.31
CA PHE A 311 2.94 -26.14 21.88
C PHE A 311 3.44 -25.89 23.32
N ALA A 312 3.88 -24.66 23.63
CA ALA A 312 4.39 -24.32 24.97
C ALA A 312 3.29 -24.10 26.01
N PHE A 313 2.09 -23.67 25.60
CA PHE A 313 0.96 -23.37 26.49
C PHE A 313 -0.35 -24.03 26.01
N PRO A 314 -0.42 -25.36 25.94
CA PRO A 314 -1.58 -26.10 25.42
C PRO A 314 -2.88 -25.89 26.24
N SER A 315 -2.79 -25.35 27.46
CA SER A 315 -3.93 -25.21 28.39
C SER A 315 -4.26 -23.78 28.83
N LYS A 316 -3.59 -22.75 28.30
CA LYS A 316 -3.78 -21.34 28.74
C LYS A 316 -4.13 -20.33 27.65
N LEU A 317 -4.18 -20.72 26.39
CA LEU A 317 -4.52 -19.82 25.27
C LEU A 317 -5.68 -20.39 24.44
N PRO A 318 -6.93 -20.35 24.94
CA PRO A 318 -8.12 -20.74 24.18
C PRO A 318 -8.42 -19.81 22.98
N PHE A 319 -7.57 -18.82 22.70
CA PHE A 319 -7.73 -17.88 21.58
C PHE A 319 -7.01 -18.32 20.30
N LEU A 320 -6.10 -19.30 20.37
CA LEU A 320 -5.36 -19.83 19.22
C LEU A 320 -5.73 -21.28 18.88
N SER A 321 -6.63 -21.89 19.67
CA SER A 321 -7.06 -23.29 19.50
C SER A 321 -8.52 -23.43 19.08
N ASN A 322 -9.15 -22.34 18.61
CA ASN A 322 -10.51 -22.35 18.07
C ASN A 322 -10.52 -21.70 16.69
#